data_AF-A0A382JK08-F1
#
_entry.id   AF-A0A382JK08-F1
#
_cell.length_a   1.000
_cell.length_b   1.000
_cell.length_c   1.000
_cell.angle_alpha   90.00
_cell.angle_beta   90.00
_cell.angle_gamma   90.00
#
_symmetry.space_group_name_H-M   'P 1'
#
loop_
_entity.id
_entity.type
_entity.pdbx_description
1 polymer ?
#
loop_
_entity_poly.entity_id
_entity_poly.type
_entity_poly.pdbx_seq_one_letter_code
_entity_poly.pdbx_strand_id
1 'polypeptide(L)' 'MEKSEFTSIVTCPRSDLDLTDQATTRKFFACEKPQIVVLAAARVGGIRANQEFPAEFIQDNLSIQNNVIEAAFHNNVQNL' A
#
# COMPACT_ATOMS: atom_id res chain seq x y z
N MET A 1 -4.15 14.53 -24.71
CA MET A 1 -3.43 13.59 -23.84
C MET A 1 -3.68 12.20 -24.40
N GLU A 2 -2.63 11.49 -24.80
CA GLU A 2 -2.76 10.07 -25.13
C GLU A 2 -3.18 9.31 -23.88
N LYS A 3 -4.22 8.49 -24.01
CA LYS A 3 -4.68 7.59 -22.95
C LYS A 3 -3.73 6.40 -22.95
N SER A 4 -2.87 6.30 -21.94
CA SER A 4 -2.14 5.06 -21.69
C SER A 4 -3.17 4.01 -21.24
N GLU A 5 -3.33 2.92 -22.00
CA GLU A 5 -4.20 1.83 -21.58
C GLU A 5 -3.45 0.92 -20.59
N PHE A 6 -3.85 0.97 -19.32
CA PHE A 6 -3.45 -0.03 -18.33
C PHE A 6 -4.29 -1.28 -18.56
N THR A 7 -3.64 -2.37 -18.93
CA THR A 7 -4.31 -3.60 -19.38
C THR A 7 -4.62 -4.58 -18.25
N SER A 8 -4.00 -4.42 -17.08
CA SER A 8 -4.23 -5.26 -15.90
C SER A 8 -4.17 -4.42 -14.63
N ILE A 9 -5.27 -4.37 -13.89
CA ILE A 9 -5.36 -3.66 -12.60
C ILE A 9 -5.50 -4.72 -11.51
N VAL A 10 -4.53 -4.75 -10.59
CA VAL A 10 -4.59 -5.58 -9.40
C VAL A 10 -5.09 -4.72 -8.25
N THR A 11 -6.16 -5.16 -7.61
CA THR A 11 -6.66 -4.58 -6.35
C THR A 11 -6.82 -5.71 -5.33
N CYS A 12 -6.62 -5.39 -4.05
CA CYS A 12 -6.73 -6.36 -2.98
C CYS A 12 -7.42 -5.70 -1.78
N PRO A 13 -8.49 -6.30 -1.22
CA PRO A 13 -9.13 -5.78 -0.03
C PRO A 13 -8.24 -6.02 1.19
N ARG A 14 -8.39 -5.17 2.22
CA ARG A 14 -7.63 -5.29 3.48
C ARG A 14 -7.83 -6.65 4.18
N SER A 15 -8.96 -7.32 3.98
CA SER A 15 -9.21 -8.66 4.52
C SER A 15 -8.22 -9.71 4.03
N ASP A 16 -7.66 -9.49 2.83
CA ASP A 16 -6.84 -10.47 2.12
C ASP A 16 -5.35 -10.05 2.15
N LEU A 17 -5.09 -8.75 2.37
CA LEU A 17 -3.75 -8.18 2.52
C LEU A 17 -3.73 -7.05 3.55
N ASP A 18 -3.10 -7.29 4.70
CA ASP A 18 -2.78 -6.23 5.66
C ASP A 18 -1.41 -5.62 5.35
N LEU A 19 -1.42 -4.40 4.80
CA LEU A 19 -0.20 -3.68 4.44
C LEU A 19 0.66 -3.24 5.63
N THR A 20 0.16 -3.36 6.88
CA THR A 20 0.99 -3.16 8.07
C THR A 20 1.91 -4.37 8.33
N ASP A 21 1.59 -5.54 7.77
CA ASP A 21 2.43 -6.73 7.86
C ASP A 21 3.44 -6.80 6.69
N GLN A 22 4.71 -6.71 7.04
CA GLN A 22 5.79 -6.65 6.05
C GLN A 22 5.93 -7.94 5.23
N ALA A 23 5.72 -9.10 5.86
CA ALA A 23 5.96 -10.39 5.21
C ALA A 23 4.91 -10.69 4.13
N THR A 24 3.65 -10.44 4.44
CA THR A 24 2.51 -10.58 3.51
C THR A 24 2.61 -9.56 2.38
N THR A 25 2.97 -8.29 2.67
CA THR A 25 3.22 -7.26 1.65
C THR A 25 4.33 -7.67 0.68
N ARG A 26 5.48 -8.13 1.20
CA ARG A 26 6.58 -8.62 0.35
C ARG A 26 6.15 -9.82 -0.51
N LYS A 27 5.41 -10.78 0.07
CA LYS A 27 4.90 -11.95 -0.65
C LYS A 27 3.95 -11.55 -1.77
N PHE A 28 3.05 -10.59 -1.52
CA PHE A 28 2.13 -10.07 -2.52
C PHE A 28 2.88 -9.44 -3.70
N PHE A 29 3.85 -8.56 -3.44
CA PHE A 29 4.66 -7.94 -4.49
C PHE A 29 5.48 -8.96 -5.30
N ALA A 30 6.05 -9.98 -4.64
CA ALA A 30 6.80 -11.03 -5.32
C ALA A 30 5.93 -11.91 -6.23
N CYS A 31 4.64 -12.06 -5.88
CA CYS A 31 3.65 -12.80 -6.66
C CYS A 31 3.13 -11.97 -7.84
N GLU A 32 2.63 -10.77 -7.58
CA GLU A 32 1.96 -9.92 -8.57
C GLU A 32 2.94 -9.17 -9.49
N LYS A 33 4.15 -8.87 -9.00
CA LYS A 33 5.22 -8.14 -9.71
C LYS A 33 4.69 -6.88 -10.44
N PRO A 34 4.07 -5.93 -9.72
CA PRO A 34 3.50 -4.75 -10.34
C PRO A 34 4.59 -3.89 -11.00
N GLN A 35 4.28 -3.29 -12.14
CA GLN A 35 5.17 -2.31 -12.78
C GLN A 35 4.97 -0.90 -12.22
N ILE A 36 3.75 -0.61 -11.79
CA ILE A 36 3.32 0.68 -11.24
C ILE A 36 2.49 0.39 -9.98
N VAL A 37 2.70 1.18 -8.94
CA VAL A 37 1.92 1.13 -7.72
C VAL A 37 1.32 2.50 -7.47
N VAL A 38 0.04 2.53 -7.08
CA VAL A 38 -0.63 3.76 -6.62
C VAL A 38 -1.02 3.52 -5.16
N LEU A 39 -0.25 4.09 -4.22
CA LEU A 39 -0.50 3.92 -2.80
C LEU A 39 -1.59 4.87 -2.31
N ALA A 40 -2.84 4.42 -2.41
CA ALA A 40 -4.01 5.13 -1.87
C ALA A 40 -4.52 4.56 -0.53
N ALA A 41 -3.86 3.51 -0.01
CA ALA A 41 -4.22 2.88 1.25
C ALA A 41 -3.69 3.70 2.45
N ALA A 42 -4.58 3.97 3.40
CA ALA A 42 -4.24 4.64 4.66
C ALA A 42 -5.26 4.26 5.74
N ARG A 43 -4.85 4.30 7.01
CA ARG A 43 -5.79 4.38 8.12
C ARG A 43 -6.29 5.82 8.20
N VAL A 44 -7.59 5.98 7.99
CA VAL A 44 -8.30 7.26 7.99
C VAL A 44 -9.51 7.20 8.92
N GLY A 45 -9.97 8.35 9.41
CA GLY A 45 -11.07 8.44 10.35
C GLY A 45 -11.49 9.90 10.59
N GLY A 46 -12.61 10.08 11.28
CA GLY A 46 -13.11 11.41 11.64
C GLY A 46 -12.18 12.13 12.63
N ILE A 47 -12.43 13.43 12.85
CA ILE A 47 -11.62 14.28 13.76
C ILE A 47 -11.49 13.64 15.14
N ARG A 48 -12.60 13.14 15.69
CA ARG A 48 -12.62 12.47 17.00
C ARG A 48 -11.76 11.21 17.04
N ALA A 49 -11.82 10.36 16.02
CA ALA A 49 -11.03 9.14 15.96
C ALA A 49 -9.52 9.42 15.86
N ASN A 50 -9.13 10.44 15.11
CA ASN A 50 -7.72 10.89 15.06
C ASN A 50 -7.22 11.44 16.40
N GLN A 51 -8.10 12.07 17.19
CA GLN A 51 -7.75 12.58 18.53
C GLN A 51 -7.70 11.49 19.58
N GLU A 52 -8.57 10.49 19.49
CA GLU A 52 -8.61 9.35 20.42
C GLU A 52 -7.46 8.36 20.17
N PHE A 53 -7.02 8.18 18.92
CA PHE A 53 -6.02 7.18 18.53
C PHE A 53 -4.86 7.74 17.67
N PRO A 54 -4.19 8.85 18.07
CA PRO A 54 -3.21 9.51 17.21
C PRO A 54 -1.98 8.64 16.93
N ALA A 55 -1.55 7.85 17.92
CA ALA A 55 -0.38 6.99 17.81
C ALA A 55 -0.63 5.81 16.85
N GLU A 56 -1.81 5.21 16.91
CA GLU A 56 -2.20 4.11 16.03
C GLU A 56 -2.33 4.57 14.59
N PHE A 57 -2.88 5.77 14.36
CA PHE A 57 -2.98 6.32 13.00
C PHE A 57 -1.62 6.57 12.37
N ILE A 58 -0.69 7.20 13.10
CA ILE A 58 0.64 7.45 12.55
C ILE A 58 1.43 6.15 12.37
N GLN A 59 1.36 5.23 13.33
CA GLN A 59 2.09 3.98 13.27
C GLN A 59 1.60 3.08 12.13
N ASP A 60 0.28 2.95 11.94
CA ASP A 60 -0.27 2.18 10.83
C ASP A 60 0.12 2.80 9.48
N ASN A 61 -0.05 4.11 9.31
CA ASN A 61 0.26 4.77 8.04
C ASN A 61 1.76 4.71 7.70
N LEU A 62 2.65 4.86 8.69
CA LEU A 62 4.09 4.67 8.49
C LEU A 62 4.42 3.23 8.13
N SER A 63 3.78 2.25 8.78
CA SER A 63 4.01 0.83 8.49
C SER A 63 3.57 0.47 7.07
N ILE A 64 2.36 0.89 6.68
CA ILE A 64 1.82 0.74 5.33
C ILE A 64 2.78 1.36 4.30
N GLN A 65 3.16 2.62 4.50
CA GLN A 65 4.04 3.33 3.57
C GLN A 65 5.41 2.65 3.44
N ASN A 66 6.06 2.32 4.56
CA ASN A 66 7.38 1.73 4.56
C ASN A 66 7.39 0.34 3.91
N ASN A 67 6.42 -0.51 4.24
CA ASN A 67 6.31 -1.85 3.67
C ASN A 67 6.10 -1.81 2.15
N VAL A 68 5.24 -0.90 1.67
CA VAL A 68 4.97 -0.74 0.24
C VAL A 68 6.20 -0.17 -0.49
N ILE A 69 6.85 0.86 0.04
CA ILE A 69 8.07 1.43 -0.56
C ILE A 69 9.18 0.38 -0.66
N GLU A 70 9.42 -0.36 0.43
CA GLU A 70 10.45 -1.39 0.46
C GLU A 70 10.14 -2.54 -0.51
N ALA A 71 8.89 -3.03 -0.52
CA ALA A 71 8.49 -4.11 -1.43
C ALA A 71 8.54 -3.67 -2.90
N ALA A 72 8.16 -2.43 -3.19
CA ALA A 72 8.26 -1.83 -4.52
C ALA A 72 9.71 -1.76 -5.01
N PHE A 73 10.61 -1.26 -4.16
CA PHE A 73 12.05 -1.19 -4.44
C PHE A 73 12.62 -2.58 -4.75
N HIS A 74 12.34 -3.59 -3.91
CA HIS A 74 12.84 -4.95 -4.11
C HIS A 74 12.29 -5.67 -5.35
N ASN A 75 11.13 -5.24 -5.87
CA ASN A 75 10.50 -5.83 -7.04
C ASN A 75 10.65 -5.00 -8.31
N ASN A 76 11.53 -3.98 -8.31
CA ASN A 76 11.80 -3.12 -9.45
C ASN A 76 10.54 -2.42 -10.02
N VAL A 77 9.64 -2.01 -9.14
CA VAL A 77 8.50 -1.15 -9.53
C VAL A 77 9.06 0.12 -10.16
N GLN A 78 8.55 0.47 -11.34
CA GLN A 78 9.07 1.59 -12.15
C GLN A 78 8.52 2.94 -11.68
N ASN A 79 7.32 2.94 -11.09
CA ASN A 79 6.65 4.13 -10.60
C ASN A 79 5.81 3.81 -9.36
N LEU A 80 6.02 4.56 -8.28
CA LEU A 80 5.34 4.43 -6.98
C LEU A 80 4.78 5.79 -6.54
#